data_AF-A0A9K3KND3-F1
#
_entry.id   AF-A0A9K3KND3-F1
#
_cell.length_a   1.000
_cell.length_b   1.000
_cell.length_c   1.000
_cell.angle_alpha   90.00
_cell.angle_beta   90.00
_cell.angle_gamma   90.00
#
_symmetry.space_group_name_H-M   'P 1'
#
loop_
_entity.id
_entity.type
_entity.pdbx_description
1 polymer ?
#
loop_
_entity_poly.entity_id
_entity_poly.type
_entity_poly.pdbx_seq_one_letter_code
_entity_poly.pdbx_strand_id
1 'polypeptide(L)'
;MKLSTIAIFIAAVATTNALTPNSAAPESSVSRRGAFGLLGAGAAAAFILQPQVANAAAAKTGAASPFTGDYNDPNHPECLRQVKVVGAPLRADGTRSQYPVIEVTGYDGKGDSKICTDRPTRDDLWKVQGTVKSSNSAVIDFSPKGGPSNLLATYEDGGIVFPDGNKWTKVARGTDSRRPADMSTLKSD
;
A
#
# COMPACT_ATOMS: atom_id res chain seq x y z
N MET A 1 36.14 57.51 24.96
CA MET A 1 35.56 58.85 25.23
C MET A 1 35.11 59.44 23.90
N LYS A 2 33.86 59.91 23.76
CA LYS A 2 33.19 60.40 22.52
C LYS A 2 32.93 59.30 21.47
N LEU A 3 31.73 59.06 20.90
CA LEU A 3 30.65 59.90 20.32
C LEU A 3 31.06 60.73 19.09
N SER A 4 30.64 60.29 17.89
CA SER A 4 29.58 60.92 17.05
C SER A 4 29.56 60.25 15.65
N THR A 5 28.47 59.68 15.09
CA THR A 5 27.20 60.21 14.51
C THR A 5 27.30 60.99 13.18
N ILE A 6 26.35 60.71 12.26
CA ILE A 6 25.84 61.50 11.10
C ILE A 6 26.76 61.49 9.82
N ALA A 7 26.36 61.03 8.61
CA ALA A 7 25.24 61.39 7.70
C ALA A 7 25.49 62.74 6.94
N ILE A 8 25.07 63.05 5.68
CA ILE A 8 24.15 62.45 4.69
C ILE A 8 24.34 63.14 3.28
N PHE A 9 24.10 62.44 2.14
CA PHE A 9 23.77 62.93 0.76
C PHE A 9 24.84 63.81 0.01
N ILE A 10 24.77 64.19 -1.30
CA ILE A 10 23.72 64.45 -2.33
C ILE A 10 24.28 64.07 -3.74
N ALA A 11 23.54 63.48 -4.72
CA ALA A 11 22.79 64.11 -5.84
C ALA A 11 22.22 62.97 -6.75
N ALA A 12 21.00 62.92 -7.31
CA ALA A 12 20.08 63.85 -7.99
C ALA A 12 20.16 63.82 -9.54
N VAL A 13 19.00 64.07 -10.19
CA VAL A 13 18.72 64.08 -11.67
C VAL A 13 18.52 62.65 -12.25
N ALA A 14 17.48 62.27 -13.04
CA ALA A 14 16.29 62.97 -13.59
C ALA A 14 15.06 62.03 -13.91
N THR A 15 14.04 62.66 -14.49
CA THR A 15 12.71 62.30 -15.07
C THR A 15 12.75 61.40 -16.34
N THR A 16 11.68 60.73 -16.83
CA THR A 16 10.34 61.27 -17.23
C THR A 16 9.15 60.28 -17.20
N ASN A 17 7.97 60.81 -16.85
CA ASN A 17 6.60 60.71 -17.43
C ASN A 17 6.25 59.51 -18.36
N ALA A 18 5.03 58.95 -18.42
CA ALA A 18 3.70 59.48 -18.05
C ALA A 18 2.58 58.40 -17.99
N LEU A 19 1.37 58.83 -17.59
CA LEU A 19 0.03 58.32 -17.96
C LEU A 19 -0.50 56.97 -17.40
N THR A 20 -1.33 57.11 -16.37
CA THR A 20 -2.59 56.36 -16.13
C THR A 20 -3.56 56.53 -17.33
N PRO A 21 -4.63 55.71 -17.55
CA PRO A 21 -5.51 55.17 -16.48
C PRO A 21 -6.28 53.84 -16.72
N ASN A 22 -7.09 53.52 -15.69
CA ASN A 22 -8.46 52.96 -15.75
C ASN A 22 -8.69 51.44 -15.71
N SER A 23 -9.28 51.02 -14.58
CA SER A 23 -10.44 50.13 -14.41
C SER A 23 -10.74 49.05 -15.46
N ALA A 24 -10.64 47.77 -15.05
CA ALA A 24 -11.82 46.92 -14.79
C ALA A 24 -11.35 45.48 -14.45
N ALA A 25 -11.96 44.85 -13.45
CA ALA A 25 -11.88 43.40 -13.31
C ALA A 25 -12.71 42.73 -14.41
N PRO A 26 -12.27 41.57 -14.91
CA PRO A 26 -13.15 40.42 -14.79
C PRO A 26 -12.41 39.18 -14.28
N GLU A 27 -13.08 38.43 -13.40
CA GLU A 27 -12.67 37.08 -13.06
C GLU A 27 -12.60 36.23 -14.35
N SER A 28 -11.48 35.55 -14.56
CA SER A 28 -11.33 34.60 -15.66
C SER A 28 -10.59 33.37 -15.17
N SER A 29 -11.17 32.21 -15.48
CA SER A 29 -10.78 30.91 -14.95
C SER A 29 -9.36 30.53 -15.36
N VAL A 30 -8.46 30.44 -14.37
CA VAL A 30 -7.06 30.07 -14.62
C VAL A 30 -6.97 28.59 -15.03
N SER A 31 -6.87 28.39 -16.35
CA SER A 31 -6.55 27.10 -16.95
C SER A 31 -5.23 26.56 -16.40
N ARG A 32 -5.13 25.22 -16.28
CA ARG A 32 -3.94 24.50 -15.77
C ARG A 32 -2.63 24.78 -16.53
N ARG A 33 -2.69 25.52 -17.63
CA ARG A 33 -1.54 25.99 -18.42
C ARG A 33 -0.83 27.22 -17.81
N GLY A 34 -1.33 27.80 -16.71
CA GLY A 34 -0.75 28.97 -16.04
C GLY A 34 0.35 28.70 -15.00
N ALA A 35 0.63 27.44 -14.64
CA ALA A 35 1.47 27.09 -13.49
C ALA A 35 2.99 27.34 -13.64
N PHE A 36 3.45 27.95 -14.75
CA PHE A 36 4.86 28.23 -15.02
C PHE A 36 5.22 29.74 -15.07
N GLY A 37 4.28 30.63 -14.72
CA GLY A 37 4.39 32.08 -14.92
C GLY A 37 4.39 32.95 -13.67
N LEU A 38 4.97 32.50 -12.54
CA LEU A 38 4.97 33.23 -11.27
C LEU A 38 6.39 33.38 -10.68
N LEU A 39 7.20 34.21 -11.34
CA LEU A 39 8.37 34.85 -10.75
C LEU A 39 8.15 36.37 -10.76
N GLY A 40 7.48 36.87 -9.72
CA GLY A 40 7.21 38.30 -9.50
C GLY A 40 7.64 38.69 -8.09
N ALA A 41 8.40 39.79 -7.98
CA ALA A 41 9.14 40.15 -6.77
C ALA A 41 8.23 40.45 -5.55
N GLY A 42 8.59 39.86 -4.40
CA GLY A 42 7.99 40.14 -3.09
C GLY A 42 8.43 39.10 -2.07
N ALA A 43 8.94 39.52 -0.92
CA ALA A 43 9.57 38.62 0.05
C ALA A 43 8.60 37.58 0.62
N ALA A 44 8.76 36.32 0.22
CA ALA A 44 8.09 35.16 0.81
C ALA A 44 9.05 33.96 0.81
N ALA A 45 9.05 33.19 1.88
CA ALA A 45 9.94 32.03 2.03
C ALA A 45 9.72 31.02 0.90
N ALA A 46 10.81 30.56 0.28
CA ALA A 46 10.77 29.60 -0.83
C ALA A 46 10.38 28.19 -0.34
N PHE A 47 9.07 27.99 -0.09
CA PHE A 47 8.48 26.66 -0.08
C PHE A 47 8.56 26.10 -1.50
N ILE A 48 9.66 25.42 -1.81
CA ILE A 48 9.75 24.56 -2.98
C ILE A 48 8.72 23.45 -2.75
N LEU A 49 7.55 23.58 -3.41
CA LEU A 49 6.55 22.53 -3.53
C LEU A 49 7.13 21.41 -4.40
N GLN A 50 8.07 20.65 -3.84
CA GLN A 50 8.53 19.42 -4.47
C GLN A 50 7.31 18.50 -4.60
N PRO A 51 6.96 18.03 -5.81
CA PRO A 51 5.95 17.01 -5.96
C PRO A 51 6.48 15.73 -5.33
N GLN A 52 6.07 15.48 -4.08
CA GLN A 52 6.29 14.21 -3.41
C GLN A 52 5.64 13.12 -4.26
N VAL A 53 6.48 12.39 -4.99
CA VAL A 53 6.06 11.22 -5.77
C VAL A 53 5.55 10.17 -4.79
N ALA A 54 4.23 10.12 -4.64
CA ALA A 54 3.54 9.07 -3.92
C ALA A 54 3.76 7.75 -4.66
N ASN A 55 4.87 7.09 -4.37
CA ASN A 55 5.18 5.73 -4.83
C ASN A 55 4.27 4.73 -4.09
N ALA A 56 2.97 4.81 -4.38
CA ALA A 56 2.01 3.75 -4.13
C ALA A 56 2.35 2.59 -5.07
N ALA A 57 3.40 1.84 -4.73
CA ALA A 57 3.82 0.67 -5.47
C ALA A 57 2.65 -0.30 -5.59
N ALA A 58 2.17 -0.50 -6.83
CA ALA A 58 0.97 -1.28 -7.10
C ALA A 58 1.08 -2.67 -6.50
N ALA A 59 -0.02 -3.14 -5.90
CA ALA A 59 -0.09 -4.45 -5.28
C ALA A 59 0.19 -5.55 -6.32
N LYS A 60 1.30 -6.26 -6.15
CA LYS A 60 1.72 -7.35 -7.05
C LYS A 60 0.81 -8.57 -6.87
N THR A 61 0.62 -9.33 -7.95
CA THR A 61 -0.17 -10.57 -7.98
C THR A 61 0.70 -11.79 -8.32
N GLY A 62 0.13 -13.00 -8.21
CA GLY A 62 0.81 -14.25 -8.47
C GLY A 62 2.05 -14.45 -7.61
N ALA A 63 3.04 -15.16 -8.14
CA ALA A 63 4.33 -15.40 -7.48
C ALA A 63 5.16 -14.12 -7.22
N ALA A 64 4.87 -13.03 -7.94
CA ALA A 64 5.51 -11.73 -7.70
C ALA A 64 4.98 -11.01 -6.46
N SER A 65 3.84 -11.44 -5.91
CA SER A 65 3.30 -10.89 -4.66
C SER A 65 4.09 -11.43 -3.47
N PRO A 66 4.58 -10.58 -2.54
CA PRO A 66 5.31 -11.05 -1.37
C PRO A 66 4.44 -11.96 -0.49
N PHE A 67 3.13 -11.68 -0.43
CA PHE A 67 2.14 -12.50 0.26
C PHE A 67 1.97 -13.92 -0.31
N THR A 68 2.19 -14.15 -1.62
CA THR A 68 1.94 -15.48 -2.21
C THR A 68 2.98 -16.50 -1.75
N GLY A 69 2.52 -17.64 -1.25
CA GLY A 69 3.37 -18.75 -0.80
C GLY A 69 2.71 -19.60 0.30
N ASP A 70 3.49 -20.52 0.86
CA ASP A 70 3.10 -21.30 2.03
C ASP A 70 3.70 -20.70 3.31
N TYR A 71 2.98 -20.80 4.43
CA TYR A 71 3.40 -20.26 5.73
C TYR A 71 3.13 -21.25 6.87
N ASN A 72 3.98 -21.18 7.90
CA ASN A 72 3.75 -21.81 9.20
C ASN A 72 3.03 -20.83 10.13
N ASP A 73 1.96 -21.27 10.78
CA ASP A 73 1.21 -20.51 11.79
C ASP A 73 1.57 -21.00 13.21
N PRO A 74 2.21 -20.19 14.06
CA PRO A 74 2.54 -20.55 15.44
C PRO A 74 1.35 -21.07 16.26
N ASN A 75 0.14 -20.59 16.00
CA ASN A 75 -1.07 -21.00 16.72
C ASN A 75 -1.64 -22.34 16.23
N HIS A 76 -1.14 -22.87 15.11
CA HIS A 76 -1.51 -24.17 14.55
C HIS A 76 -0.26 -24.90 14.03
N PRO A 77 0.55 -25.51 14.94
CA PRO A 77 1.81 -26.12 14.57
C PRO A 77 1.67 -27.22 13.51
N GLU A 78 2.62 -27.27 12.58
CA GLU A 78 2.62 -28.09 11.36
C GLU A 78 1.46 -27.86 10.38
N CYS A 79 0.49 -27.01 10.70
CA CYS A 79 -0.63 -26.72 9.82
C CYS A 79 -0.28 -25.62 8.82
N LEU A 80 -0.18 -26.01 7.55
CA LEU A 80 0.20 -25.09 6.47
C LEU A 80 -0.91 -24.07 6.18
N ARG A 81 -0.54 -22.80 6.06
CA ARG A 81 -1.36 -21.75 5.44
C ARG A 81 -0.88 -21.53 4.01
N GLN A 82 -1.72 -21.80 3.02
CA GLN A 82 -1.44 -21.46 1.62
C GLN A 82 -2.09 -20.11 1.29
N VAL A 83 -1.29 -19.15 0.86
CA VAL A 83 -1.72 -17.82 0.46
C VAL A 83 -1.49 -17.61 -1.03
N LYS A 84 -2.51 -17.14 -1.75
CA LYS A 84 -2.44 -16.79 -3.18
C LYS A 84 -2.97 -15.38 -3.36
N VAL A 85 -2.28 -14.56 -4.15
CA VAL A 85 -2.81 -13.24 -4.56
C VAL A 85 -3.17 -13.28 -6.04
N VAL A 86 -4.45 -13.11 -6.35
CA VAL A 86 -5.00 -13.13 -7.70
C VAL A 86 -5.49 -11.73 -8.11
N GLY A 87 -5.55 -11.48 -9.41
CA GLY A 87 -6.15 -10.25 -9.93
C GLY A 87 -7.63 -10.15 -9.52
N ALA A 88 -8.13 -8.94 -9.35
CA ALA A 88 -9.54 -8.75 -9.05
C ALA A 88 -10.45 -9.36 -10.14
N PRO A 89 -11.60 -9.95 -9.76
CA PRO A 89 -12.54 -10.50 -10.74
C PRO A 89 -13.04 -9.41 -11.70
N LEU A 90 -13.33 -9.83 -12.93
CA LEU A 90 -13.98 -8.99 -13.92
C LEU A 90 -15.45 -8.79 -13.51
N ARG A 91 -15.88 -7.54 -13.41
CA ARG A 91 -17.28 -7.17 -13.15
C ARG A 91 -18.10 -7.25 -14.44
N ALA A 92 -19.42 -7.26 -14.31
CA ALA A 92 -20.35 -7.27 -15.44
C ALA A 92 -20.23 -6.03 -16.36
N ASP A 93 -19.71 -4.91 -15.84
CA ASP A 93 -19.41 -3.68 -16.59
C ASP A 93 -18.06 -3.73 -17.36
N GLY A 94 -17.36 -4.86 -17.33
CA GLY A 94 -16.03 -5.03 -17.95
C GLY A 94 -14.88 -4.42 -17.14
N THR A 95 -15.12 -3.84 -15.97
CA THR A 95 -14.07 -3.28 -15.11
C THR A 95 -13.49 -4.32 -14.14
N ARG A 96 -12.33 -4.02 -13.56
CA ARG A 96 -11.75 -4.76 -12.44
C ARG A 96 -11.52 -3.83 -11.25
N SER A 97 -11.39 -4.38 -10.05
CA SER A 97 -10.85 -3.59 -8.93
C SER A 97 -9.36 -3.32 -9.16
N GLN A 98 -8.89 -2.14 -8.76
CA GLN A 98 -7.46 -1.83 -8.69
C GLN A 98 -6.73 -2.67 -7.62
N TYR A 99 -7.48 -3.19 -6.64
CA TYR A 99 -6.96 -3.98 -5.53
C TYR A 99 -7.08 -5.48 -5.80
N PRO A 100 -5.97 -6.24 -5.79
CA PRO A 100 -5.99 -7.69 -5.88
C PRO A 100 -6.76 -8.38 -4.76
N VAL A 101 -7.23 -9.60 -5.02
CA VAL A 101 -7.81 -10.48 -4.00
C VAL A 101 -6.68 -11.33 -3.41
N ILE A 102 -6.62 -11.40 -2.09
CA ILE A 102 -5.80 -12.38 -1.37
C ILE A 102 -6.71 -13.53 -0.94
N GLU A 103 -6.31 -14.76 -1.26
CA GLU A 103 -7.00 -15.99 -0.88
C GLU A 103 -6.11 -16.75 0.10
N VAL A 104 -6.68 -17.13 1.24
CA VAL A 104 -5.98 -17.97 2.23
C VAL A 104 -6.74 -19.29 2.36
N THR A 105 -6.02 -20.38 2.15
CA THR A 105 -6.49 -21.73 2.42
C THR A 105 -5.69 -22.31 3.57
N GLY A 106 -6.34 -22.96 4.52
CA GLY A 106 -5.66 -23.57 5.66
C GLY A 106 -6.41 -24.75 6.25
N TYR A 107 -5.75 -25.46 7.14
CA TYR A 107 -6.28 -26.54 7.97
C TYR A 107 -5.85 -26.26 9.41
N ASP A 108 -6.65 -26.62 10.42
CA ASP A 108 -6.40 -26.27 11.81
C ASP A 108 -6.00 -27.45 12.71
N GLY A 109 -5.79 -28.63 12.12
CA GLY A 109 -5.64 -29.90 12.83
C GLY A 109 -6.98 -30.54 13.18
N LYS A 110 -6.93 -31.77 13.70
CA LYS A 110 -8.09 -32.50 14.26
C LYS A 110 -7.90 -32.71 15.75
N GLY A 111 -8.99 -32.64 16.51
CA GLY A 111 -8.97 -32.72 17.97
C GLY A 111 -8.47 -31.44 18.66
N ASP A 112 -8.38 -31.51 19.98
CA ASP A 112 -8.21 -30.31 20.83
C ASP A 112 -6.81 -29.69 20.75
N SER A 113 -5.81 -30.44 20.30
CA SER A 113 -4.40 -29.99 20.23
C SER A 113 -4.14 -28.97 19.12
N LYS A 114 -4.97 -28.93 18.06
CA LYS A 114 -4.82 -28.05 16.88
C LYS A 114 -3.45 -28.16 16.17
N ILE A 115 -2.77 -29.30 16.34
CA ILE A 115 -1.52 -29.63 15.67
C ILE A 115 -1.82 -30.54 14.48
N CYS A 116 -1.17 -30.30 13.35
CA CYS A 116 -1.33 -31.14 12.16
C CYS A 116 -0.32 -32.30 12.17
N THR A 117 -0.67 -33.40 12.84
CA THR A 117 0.05 -34.69 12.76
C THR A 117 -0.17 -35.39 11.43
N ASP A 118 -1.38 -35.27 10.89
CA ASP A 118 -1.83 -35.97 9.70
C ASP A 118 -2.00 -35.04 8.51
N ARG A 119 -1.81 -35.60 7.31
CA ARG A 119 -2.01 -34.90 6.05
C ARG A 119 -3.50 -34.62 5.84
N PRO A 120 -3.95 -33.36 5.66
CA PRO A 120 -5.36 -33.05 5.46
C PRO A 120 -5.91 -33.60 4.16
N THR A 121 -7.22 -33.84 4.15
CA THR A 121 -8.02 -33.97 2.92
C THR A 121 -8.48 -32.61 2.42
N ARG A 122 -9.10 -32.55 1.24
CA ARG A 122 -9.64 -31.31 0.68
C ARG A 122 -10.81 -30.71 1.49
N ASP A 123 -11.61 -31.57 2.11
CA ASP A 123 -12.80 -31.19 2.88
C ASP A 123 -12.45 -30.69 4.29
N ASP A 124 -11.25 -31.02 4.78
CA ASP A 124 -10.67 -30.48 6.00
C ASP A 124 -10.18 -29.02 5.83
N LEU A 125 -10.12 -28.51 4.59
CA LEU A 125 -9.58 -27.18 4.30
C LEU A 125 -10.65 -26.09 4.41
N TRP A 126 -10.39 -25.10 5.25
CA TRP A 126 -11.12 -23.84 5.22
C TRP A 126 -10.52 -22.88 4.17
N LYS A 127 -11.34 -21.93 3.71
CA LYS A 127 -10.92 -20.85 2.80
C LYS A 127 -11.49 -19.52 3.26
N VAL A 128 -10.66 -18.48 3.20
CA VAL A 128 -11.07 -17.09 3.40
C VAL A 128 -10.46 -16.21 2.32
N GLN A 129 -11.04 -15.03 2.12
CA GLN A 129 -10.59 -14.06 1.13
C GLN A 129 -10.36 -12.69 1.76
N GLY A 130 -9.73 -11.81 1.00
CA GLY A 130 -9.40 -10.46 1.43
C GLY A 130 -8.99 -9.57 0.27
N THR A 131 -8.60 -8.34 0.58
CA THR A 131 -8.17 -7.33 -0.40
C THR A 131 -6.75 -6.86 -0.08
N VAL A 132 -5.84 -6.97 -1.05
CA VAL A 132 -4.49 -6.40 -0.94
C VAL A 132 -4.55 -4.89 -1.18
N LYS A 133 -4.08 -4.10 -0.21
CA LYS A 133 -4.16 -2.62 -0.21
C LYS A 133 -2.89 -1.96 -0.75
N SER A 134 -1.73 -2.56 -0.50
CA SER A 134 -0.41 -2.07 -0.95
C SER A 134 0.52 -3.25 -1.26
N SER A 135 1.77 -2.97 -1.62
CA SER A 135 2.81 -4.01 -1.75
C SER A 135 3.03 -4.84 -0.48
N ASN A 136 2.77 -4.31 0.71
CA ASN A 136 3.05 -4.94 2.01
C ASN A 136 1.85 -4.98 2.97
N SER A 137 0.65 -4.57 2.56
CA SER A 137 -0.54 -4.56 3.42
C SER A 137 -1.75 -5.15 2.71
N ALA A 138 -2.48 -6.02 3.42
CA ALA A 138 -3.75 -6.58 3.02
C ALA A 138 -4.76 -6.57 4.18
N VAL A 139 -6.03 -6.74 3.86
CA VAL A 139 -7.12 -6.93 4.83
C VAL A 139 -7.81 -8.24 4.52
N ILE A 140 -7.95 -9.14 5.49
CA ILE A 140 -8.47 -10.50 5.33
C ILE A 140 -9.74 -10.66 6.16
N ASP A 141 -10.76 -11.29 5.56
CA ASP A 141 -12.06 -11.56 6.19
C ASP A 141 -12.08 -12.97 6.79
N PHE A 142 -11.86 -13.08 8.10
CA PHE A 142 -11.96 -14.35 8.82
C PHE A 142 -13.38 -14.67 9.34
N SER A 143 -14.40 -13.87 9.00
CA SER A 143 -15.78 -14.12 9.44
C SER A 143 -16.38 -15.46 9.00
N PRO A 144 -16.02 -16.07 7.85
CA PRO A 144 -16.45 -17.44 7.53
C PRO A 144 -15.95 -18.50 8.53
N LYS A 145 -14.93 -18.17 9.33
CA LYS A 145 -14.42 -19.00 10.44
C LYS A 145 -14.85 -18.51 11.83
N GLY A 146 -15.74 -17.51 11.92
CA GLY A 146 -16.11 -16.85 13.17
C GLY A 146 -15.09 -15.81 13.68
N GLY A 147 -14.12 -15.42 12.86
CA GLY A 147 -13.15 -14.36 13.17
C GLY A 147 -13.58 -12.95 12.72
N PRO A 148 -12.72 -11.93 12.90
CA PRO A 148 -12.98 -10.57 12.43
C PRO A 148 -12.98 -10.47 10.90
N SER A 149 -13.89 -9.66 10.34
CA SER A 149 -14.05 -9.52 8.89
C SER A 149 -13.08 -8.57 8.19
N ASN A 150 -12.26 -7.85 8.95
CA ASN A 150 -11.32 -6.87 8.43
C ASN A 150 -9.97 -6.92 9.17
N LEU A 151 -9.37 -8.12 9.28
CA LEU A 151 -8.09 -8.27 9.95
C LEU A 151 -6.96 -7.72 9.06
N LEU A 152 -6.21 -6.76 9.59
CA LEU A 152 -5.01 -6.24 8.92
C LEU A 152 -3.93 -7.33 8.87
N ALA A 153 -3.27 -7.45 7.72
CA ALA A 153 -2.17 -8.38 7.48
C ALA A 153 -1.01 -7.60 6.85
N THR A 154 0.11 -7.48 7.56
CA THR A 154 1.29 -6.72 7.10
C THR A 154 2.43 -7.68 6.76
N TYR A 155 3.06 -7.51 5.59
CA TYR A 155 4.17 -8.35 5.17
C TYR A 155 5.51 -7.75 5.62
N GLU A 156 6.15 -8.40 6.60
CA GLU A 156 7.38 -7.94 7.24
C GLU A 156 8.32 -9.11 7.54
N ASP A 157 9.62 -8.92 7.29
CA ASP A 157 10.70 -9.88 7.55
C ASP A 157 10.34 -11.34 7.17
N GLY A 158 9.94 -11.53 5.92
CA GLY A 158 9.61 -12.84 5.36
C GLY A 158 8.34 -13.49 5.92
N GLY A 159 7.46 -12.75 6.59
CA GLY A 159 6.22 -13.28 7.16
C GLY A 159 5.03 -12.34 7.04
N ILE A 160 3.85 -12.83 7.42
CA ILE A 160 2.63 -12.04 7.56
C ILE A 160 2.39 -11.83 9.05
N VAL A 161 2.41 -10.57 9.48
CA VAL A 161 2.19 -10.13 10.86
C VAL A 161 0.74 -9.64 11.01
N PHE A 162 0.10 -10.07 12.09
CA PHE A 162 -1.26 -9.68 12.46
C PHE A 162 -1.26 -8.80 13.74
N PRO A 163 -2.30 -7.98 13.99
CA PRO A 163 -2.39 -7.10 15.16
C PRO A 163 -2.40 -7.80 16.53
N ASP A 164 -2.68 -9.10 16.58
CA ASP A 164 -2.62 -9.93 17.79
C ASP A 164 -1.19 -10.39 18.13
N GLY A 165 -0.20 -10.03 17.31
CA GLY A 165 1.19 -10.46 17.45
C GLY A 165 1.47 -11.82 16.80
N ASN A 166 0.48 -12.49 16.19
CA ASN A 166 0.74 -13.70 15.42
C ASN A 166 1.54 -13.36 14.17
N LYS A 167 2.63 -14.10 13.92
CA LYS A 167 3.44 -13.98 12.71
C LYS A 167 3.53 -15.31 11.97
N TRP A 168 2.85 -15.37 10.83
CA TRP A 168 2.96 -16.48 9.91
C TRP A 168 4.28 -16.38 9.15
N THR A 169 5.15 -17.38 9.27
CA THR A 169 6.50 -17.35 8.68
C THR A 169 6.53 -18.10 7.36
N LYS A 170 7.05 -17.47 6.29
CA LYS A 170 7.02 -18.04 4.94
C LYS A 170 7.98 -19.22 4.79
N VAL A 171 7.51 -20.29 4.15
CA VAL A 171 8.26 -21.52 3.92
C VAL A 171 9.10 -21.39 2.64
N ALA A 172 10.42 -21.29 2.79
CA ALA A 172 11.35 -20.96 1.71
C ALA A 172 11.49 -22.01 0.58
N ARG A 173 10.93 -23.22 0.74
CA ARG A 173 10.97 -24.31 -0.27
C ARG A 173 9.63 -25.01 -0.49
N GLY A 174 8.53 -24.47 0.04
CA GLY A 174 7.23 -25.15 0.11
C GLY A 174 7.25 -26.39 1.02
N THR A 175 6.07 -26.97 1.27
CA THR A 175 5.95 -28.30 1.90
C THR A 175 4.79 -29.09 1.30
N ASP A 176 5.00 -29.67 0.12
CA ASP A 176 4.00 -30.45 -0.60
C ASP A 176 3.57 -31.74 0.13
N SER A 177 4.36 -32.21 1.09
CA SER A 177 4.00 -33.29 2.02
C SER A 177 2.86 -32.92 2.99
N ARG A 178 2.68 -31.63 3.31
CA ARG A 178 1.70 -31.13 4.29
C ARG A 178 0.41 -30.57 3.67
N ARG A 179 0.36 -30.42 2.35
CA ARG A 179 -0.86 -30.11 1.57
C ARG A 179 -1.70 -31.39 1.40
N PRO A 180 -2.99 -31.36 1.00
CA PRO A 180 -3.68 -32.57 0.55
C PRO A 180 -2.96 -33.27 -0.61
N ALA A 181 -3.18 -34.59 -0.76
CA ALA A 181 -2.46 -35.39 -1.75
C ALA A 181 -2.82 -34.96 -3.19
N ASP A 182 -4.11 -34.80 -3.47
CA ASP A 182 -4.68 -34.28 -4.72
C ASP A 182 -4.23 -32.85 -5.07
N MET A 183 -3.83 -32.07 -4.06
CA MET A 183 -3.37 -30.68 -4.23
C MET A 183 -1.85 -30.51 -4.30
N SER A 184 -1.07 -31.58 -4.08
CA SER A 184 0.40 -31.51 -4.07
C SER A 184 1.05 -31.50 -5.45
N THR A 185 0.31 -31.87 -6.49
CA THR A 185 0.79 -32.04 -7.86
C THR A 185 0.44 -30.88 -8.79
N LEU A 186 0.10 -29.70 -8.25
CA LEU A 186 0.11 -28.45 -9.02
C LEU A 186 1.56 -28.04 -9.34
N LYS A 187 2.19 -28.81 -10.22
CA LYS A 187 3.33 -28.34 -11.00
C LYS A 187 2.90 -27.04 -11.68
N SER A 188 3.76 -26.04 -11.59
CA SER A 188 3.65 -24.87 -12.45
C SER A 188 4.23 -25.29 -13.80
N ASP A 189 3.35 -25.73 -14.69
CA ASP A 189 3.62 -25.78 -16.12
C ASP A 189 3.60 -24.34 -16.70
#